data_AF-A0A4Q6EJZ1-F1
#
_entry.id   AF-A0A4Q6EJZ1-F1
#
_cell.length_a   1.000
_cell.length_b   1.000
_cell.length_c   1.000
_cell.angle_alpha   90.00
_cell.angle_beta   90.00
_cell.angle_gamma   90.00
#
_symmetry.space_group_name_H-M   'P 1'
#
loop_
_entity.id
_entity.type
_entity.pdbx_description
1 polymer ?
#
loop_
_entity_poly.entity_id
_entity_poly.type
_entity_poly.pdbx_seq_one_letter_code
_entity_poly.pdbx_strand_id
1 'polypeptide(L)' 'MKPLKLTLQAFGPYLTEQILNFEALSGQGLFLIHGPTGAGKTSI' A
#
# COMPACT_ATOMS: atom_id res chain seq x y z
N MET A 1 0.91 -12.54 12.14
CA MET A 1 1.40 -12.36 10.76
C MET A 1 1.67 -10.88 10.55
N LYS A 2 2.83 -10.46 10.01
CA LYS A 2 3.19 -9.05 9.75
C LYS A 2 3.60 -8.90 8.28
N PRO A 3 2.99 -7.99 7.50
CA PRO A 3 3.43 -7.73 6.14
C PRO A 3 4.81 -7.07 6.13
N LEU A 4 5.68 -7.49 5.23
CA LEU A 4 7.03 -6.92 5.04
C LEU A 4 7.07 -6.03 3.80
N LYS A 5 6.54 -6.55 2.68
CA LYS A 5 6.53 -5.88 1.39
C LYS A 5 5.28 -6.24 0.60
N LEU A 6 4.74 -5.27 -0.12
CA LEU A 6 3.72 -5.48 -1.15
C LEU A 6 4.23 -4.89 -2.47
N THR A 7 4.20 -5.70 -3.53
CA THR A 7 4.46 -5.26 -4.90
C THR A 7 3.22 -5.55 -5.73
N LEU A 8 2.71 -4.56 -6.45
CA LEU A 8 1.55 -4.71 -7.34
C LEU A 8 1.72 -3.85 -8.60
N GLN A 9 1.13 -4.31 -9.70
CA GLN A 9 1.12 -3.62 -10.99
C GLN A 9 -0.12 -4.02 -11.77
N ALA A 10 -0.64 -3.12 -12.61
CA ALA A 10 -1.84 -3.33 -13.42
C ALA A 10 -3.04 -3.83 -12.58
N PHE A 11 -3.17 -3.30 -11.35
CA PHE A 11 -4.20 -3.69 -10.39
C PHE A 11 -5.04 -2.48 -9.98
N GLY A 12 -6.33 -2.48 -10.32
CA GLY A 12 -7.22 -1.34 -10.06
C GLY A 12 -6.68 -0.05 -10.68
N PRO A 13 -6.54 1.05 -9.91
CA PRO A 13 -5.98 2.31 -10.41
C PRO A 13 -4.44 2.33 -10.48
N TYR A 14 -3.74 1.26 -10.06
CA TYR A 14 -2.29 1.19 -10.05
C TYR A 14 -1.76 0.59 -11.36
N LEU A 15 -1.65 1.43 -12.39
CA LEU A 15 -1.22 1.02 -13.74
C LEU A 15 0.26 0.60 -13.80
N THR A 16 1.10 1.28 -13.03
CA THR A 16 2.55 1.03 -12.96
C THR A 16 2.91 0.29 -11.68
N GLU A 17 4.13 -0.27 -11.64
CA GLU A 17 4.63 -0.96 -10.45
C GLU A 17 4.61 -0.03 -9.23
N GLN A 18 3.99 -0.52 -8.16
CA GLN A 18 4.02 0.07 -6.84
C GLN A 18 4.74 -0.87 -5.88
N ILE A 19 5.61 -0.32 -5.05
CA ILE A 19 6.34 -1.07 -4.02
C ILE A 19 6.07 -0.39 -2.67
N LEU A 20 5.37 -1.08 -1.79
CA LEU A 20 5.16 -0.66 -0.40
C LEU A 20 6.09 -1.48 0.50
N ASN A 21 7.05 -0.80 1.14
CA ASN A 21 7.91 -1.39 2.14
C ASN A 21 7.36 -1.13 3.55
N PHE A 22 6.68 -2.12 4.14
CA PHE A 22 6.13 -2.02 5.49
C PHE A 22 7.22 -2.08 6.57
N GLU A 23 8.42 -2.56 6.24
CA GLU A 23 9.55 -2.53 7.17
C GLU A 23 10.00 -1.10 7.47
N ALA A 24 9.81 -0.16 6.53
CA ALA A 24 10.03 1.27 6.79
C ALA A 24 9.04 1.85 7.83
N LEU A 25 7.89 1.19 8.01
CA LEU A 25 6.85 1.56 8.99
C LEU A 25 6.98 0.75 10.30
N SER A 26 7.94 -0.17 10.39
CA SER A 26 7.96 -1.27 11.37
C SER A 26 8.12 -0.87 12.85
N GLY A 27 8.32 0.41 13.16
CA GLY A 27 8.31 0.95 14.53
C GLY A 27 7.04 1.73 14.90
N GLN A 28 6.17 2.02 13.93
CA GLN A 28 4.92 2.73 14.15
C GLN A 28 3.78 1.71 14.10
N GLY A 29 3.26 1.32 15.27
CA GLY A 29 2.17 0.32 15.40
C GLY A 29 0.84 0.72 14.73
N LEU A 30 0.78 1.89 14.11
CA LEU A 30 -0.35 2.44 13.39
C LEU A 30 0.14 3.26 12.19
N PHE A 31 -0.45 3.02 11.02
CA PHE A 31 -0.28 3.83 9.82
C PHE A 31 -1.63 4.06 9.14
N LEU A 32 -1.73 5.10 8.32
CA LEU A 32 -2.96 5.50 7.65
C LEU A 32 -2.80 5.43 6.13
N ILE A 33 -3.77 4.80 5.47
CA ILE A 33 -3.95 4.88 4.01
C ILE A 33 -5.04 5.93 3.75
N HIS A 34 -4.68 7.09 3.18
CA HIS A 34 -5.62 8.19 2.89
C HIS A 34 -5.60 8.61 1.41
N GLY A 35 -6.63 9.34 1.00
CA GLY A 35 -6.76 9.84 -0.37
C GLY A 35 -8.22 9.93 -0.84
N PRO A 36 -8.48 10.59 -1.98
CA PRO A 36 -9.83 10.78 -2.50
C PRO A 36 -10.52 9.45 -2.87
N THR A 37 -11.84 9.45 -3.02
CA THR A 37 -12.59 8.30 -3.53
C THR A 37 -12.10 7.91 -4.92
N GLY A 38 -11.96 6.61 -5.17
CA GLY A 38 -11.39 6.09 -6.43
C GLY A 38 -9.86 6.00 -6.47
N ALA A 39 -9.14 6.52 -5.47
CA ALA A 39 -7.67 6.48 -5.46
C ALA A 39 -7.02 5.10 -5.22
N GLY A 40 -7.81 4.03 -5.04
CA GLY A 40 -7.28 2.67 -4.89
C GLY A 40 -7.02 2.19 -3.47
N LYS A 41 -7.42 2.95 -2.44
CA LYS A 41 -7.19 2.62 -1.02
C LYS A 41 -7.64 1.21 -0.60
N THR A 42 -8.75 0.71 -1.15
CA THR A 42 -9.29 -0.63 -0.86
C THR A 42 -8.59 -1.74 -1.65
N SER A 43 -7.85 -1.36 -2.69
CA SER A 43 -7.06 -2.28 -3.51
C SER A 43 -5.68 -2.55 -2.91
N ILE A 44 -5.21 -1.70 -2.00
CA ILE A 44 -4.01 -1.92 -1.18
C ILE A 44 -4.42 -2.61 0.11
#